data_AF-A0A9Q0Q6Y9-F1
#
_entry.id   AF-A0A9Q0Q6Y9-F1
#
_cell.length_a   1.000
_cell.length_b   1.000
_cell.length_c   1.000
_cell.angle_alpha   90.00
_cell.angle_beta   90.00
_cell.angle_gamma   90.00
#
_symmetry.space_group_name_H-M   'P 1'
#
loop_
_entity.id
_entity.type
_entity.pdbx_description
1 polymer ?
#
loop_
_entity_poly.entity_id
_entity_poly.type
_entity_poly.pdbx_seq_one_letter_code
_entity_poly.pdbx_strand_id
1 'polypeptide(L)'
;MNRPGDWNCRSCQHLNFQRRDSCQRCGDPRSAGDFGGFGGRGGSSLGFTGSDVRPGDWYCTAGNCGAHNFASRSSCFKCGVFKEMDSAGGFDSDFPRSRAFGGSTGGGGNRSGWKSGDWICTRWGCNEHNFASRMECFKCNAPRDLSSRTSY
;
A
#
# COMPACT_ATOMS: atom_id res chain seq x y z
N MET A 1 -14.94 -16.09 20.61
CA MET A 1 -15.21 -14.94 21.50
C MET A 1 -15.61 -13.76 20.63
N ASN A 2 -16.78 -13.15 20.87
CA ASN A 2 -17.18 -11.92 20.17
C ASN A 2 -16.28 -10.77 20.61
N ARG A 3 -15.65 -10.08 19.67
CA ARG A 3 -14.87 -8.89 19.99
C ARG A 3 -15.82 -7.69 20.15
N PRO A 4 -15.52 -6.72 21.01
CA PRO A 4 -16.26 -5.48 21.07
C PRO A 4 -16.30 -4.82 19.67
N GLY A 5 -17.50 -4.55 19.16
CA GLY A 5 -17.72 -3.92 17.86
C GLY A 5 -18.14 -4.87 16.72
N ASP A 6 -17.98 -6.19 16.89
CA ASP A 6 -18.59 -7.18 15.99
C ASP A 6 -20.11 -7.10 16.10
N TRP A 7 -20.81 -7.28 14.98
CA TRP A 7 -22.25 -7.09 14.88
C TRP A 7 -22.94 -8.30 14.24
N ASN A 8 -24.12 -8.65 14.75
CA ASN A 8 -24.93 -9.72 14.18
C ASN A 8 -25.86 -9.14 13.11
N CYS A 9 -25.90 -9.78 11.95
CA CYS A 9 -26.82 -9.39 10.89
C CYS A 9 -28.28 -9.61 11.32
N ARG A 10 -29.14 -8.60 11.19
CA ARG A 10 -30.55 -8.74 11.58
C ARG A 10 -31.34 -9.70 10.69
N SER A 11 -30.95 -9.85 9.44
CA SER A 11 -31.67 -10.70 8.48
C SER A 11 -31.31 -12.18 8.62
N CYS A 12 -30.04 -12.50 8.88
CA CYS A 12 -29.55 -13.88 8.89
C CYS A 12 -28.81 -14.30 10.16
N GLN A 13 -28.71 -13.41 11.16
CA GLN A 13 -28.03 -13.61 12.44
C GLN A 13 -26.55 -14.02 12.35
N HIS A 14 -25.94 -13.83 11.18
CA HIS A 14 -24.51 -14.08 11.00
C HIS A 14 -23.68 -13.03 11.72
N LEU A 15 -22.67 -13.46 12.48
CA LEU A 15 -21.69 -12.58 13.11
C LEU A 15 -20.77 -11.96 12.06
N ASN A 16 -20.70 -10.63 12.02
CA ASN A 16 -19.83 -9.87 11.13
C ASN A 16 -18.83 -9.07 11.95
N PHE A 17 -17.61 -8.94 11.41
CA PHE A 17 -16.59 -8.12 12.04
C PHE A 17 -16.92 -6.64 11.96
N GLN A 18 -16.52 -5.87 12.98
CA GLN A 18 -16.76 -4.42 13.10
C GLN A 18 -16.48 -3.62 11.83
N ARG A 19 -15.40 -3.97 11.11
CA ARG A 19 -14.95 -3.29 9.89
C ARG A 19 -15.86 -3.45 8.67
N ARG A 20 -16.89 -4.30 8.75
CA ARG A 20 -17.79 -4.57 7.63
C ARG A 20 -19.05 -3.73 7.78
N ASP A 21 -19.38 -3.03 6.71
CA ASP A 21 -20.63 -2.27 6.57
C ASP A 21 -21.77 -3.11 5.97
N SER A 22 -21.48 -4.33 5.55
CA SER A 22 -22.46 -5.28 4.99
C SER A 22 -22.21 -6.72 5.46
N CYS A 23 -23.27 -7.51 5.52
CA CYS A 23 -23.22 -8.89 5.97
C CYS A 23 -22.41 -9.77 5.01
N GLN A 24 -21.47 -10.55 5.53
CA GLN A 24 -20.66 -11.47 4.74
C GLN A 24 -21.46 -12.64 4.15
N ARG A 25 -22.66 -12.92 4.67
CA ARG A 25 -23.50 -14.05 4.23
C ARG A 25 -24.61 -13.62 3.27
N CYS A 26 -25.37 -12.56 3.59
CA CYS A 26 -26.52 -12.13 2.80
C CYS A 26 -26.34 -10.76 2.12
N GLY A 27 -25.25 -10.05 2.39
CA GLY A 27 -25.00 -8.72 1.81
C GLY A 27 -25.79 -7.58 2.47
N ASP A 28 -26.70 -7.88 3.40
CA ASP A 28 -27.51 -6.83 4.03
C ASP A 28 -26.64 -5.79 4.75
N PRO A 29 -26.95 -4.50 4.59
CA PRO A 29 -26.19 -3.44 5.21
C PRO A 29 -26.31 -3.53 6.74
N ARG A 30 -25.23 -3.15 7.42
CA ARG A 30 -25.23 -2.97 8.87
C ARG A 30 -26.30 -1.94 9.23
N SER A 31 -27.21 -2.29 10.11
CA SER A 31 -28.29 -1.38 10.50
C SER A 31 -27.73 -0.17 11.24
N ALA A 32 -28.13 1.03 10.81
CA ALA A 32 -27.80 2.32 11.41
C ALA A 32 -28.29 2.50 12.87
N GLY A 33 -28.88 1.48 13.50
CA GLY A 33 -29.37 1.55 14.88
C GLY A 33 -28.29 1.29 15.93
N ASP A 34 -27.12 0.78 15.53
CA ASP A 34 -26.00 0.46 16.43
C ASP A 34 -24.88 1.52 16.35
N PHE A 35 -25.20 2.75 15.91
CA PHE A 35 -24.31 3.90 16.03
C PHE A 35 -24.20 4.29 17.50
N GLY A 36 -23.30 3.61 18.21
CA GLY A 36 -22.61 4.17 19.36
C GLY A 36 -21.82 5.40 18.90
N GLY A 37 -22.51 6.53 18.84
CA GLY A 37 -21.98 7.87 19.05
C GLY A 37 -20.82 8.33 18.18
N PHE A 38 -21.08 8.59 16.90
CA PHE A 38 -20.51 9.76 16.21
C PHE A 38 -21.59 10.33 15.29
N GLY A 39 -22.33 11.34 15.76
CA GLY A 39 -23.14 12.18 14.87
C GLY A 39 -22.22 12.75 13.79
N GLY A 40 -22.62 12.90 12.53
CA GLY A 40 -23.93 13.18 11.98
C GLY A 40 -23.70 14.25 10.90
N ARG A 41 -24.60 14.28 9.91
CA ARG A 41 -24.75 15.36 8.91
C ARG A 41 -23.61 15.36 7.87
N GLY A 42 -23.90 15.15 6.59
CA GLY A 42 -24.70 16.08 5.81
C GLY A 42 -23.78 17.19 5.34
N GLY A 43 -23.47 17.19 4.04
CA GLY A 43 -23.09 18.34 3.22
C GLY A 43 -22.15 19.41 3.79
N SER A 44 -21.07 19.60 3.03
CA SER A 44 -20.45 20.90 2.78
C SER A 44 -19.38 21.38 3.77
N SER A 45 -18.17 21.51 3.23
CA SER A 45 -17.26 22.65 3.42
C SER A 45 -17.09 23.17 4.85
N LEU A 46 -16.05 22.70 5.55
CA LEU A 46 -15.12 23.53 6.33
C LEU A 46 -13.97 22.65 6.87
N GLY A 47 -12.74 22.85 6.39
CA GLY A 47 -11.55 22.73 7.25
C GLY A 47 -10.62 21.51 7.20
N PHE A 48 -10.61 20.66 6.16
CA PHE A 48 -9.52 19.67 5.97
C PHE A 48 -8.38 20.25 5.10
N THR A 49 -7.75 21.34 5.56
CA THR A 49 -6.46 21.79 5.01
C THR A 49 -5.34 21.05 5.72
N GLY A 50 -5.17 19.79 5.34
CA GLY A 50 -4.14 18.92 5.85
C GLY A 50 -4.21 17.66 5.04
N SER A 51 -3.86 17.76 3.76
CA SER A 51 -3.68 16.61 2.89
C SER A 51 -2.92 15.54 3.66
N ASP A 52 -3.55 14.39 3.92
CA ASP A 52 -2.93 13.17 4.49
C ASP A 52 -1.83 12.57 3.59
N VAL A 53 -1.26 13.42 2.72
CA VAL A 53 -0.27 13.19 1.68
C VAL A 53 1.08 13.29 2.35
N ARG A 54 1.79 12.18 2.42
CA ARG A 54 3.12 12.15 3.02
C ARG A 54 4.11 12.86 2.09
N PRO A 55 5.22 13.41 2.63
CA PRO A 55 6.29 13.91 1.79
C PRO A 55 6.73 12.86 0.76
N GLY A 56 6.69 13.24 -0.53
CA GLY A 56 7.06 12.38 -1.65
C GLY A 56 5.89 11.71 -2.37
N ASP A 57 4.72 11.63 -1.73
CA ASP A 57 3.49 11.21 -2.39
C ASP A 57 3.11 12.26 -3.46
N TRP A 58 2.53 11.81 -4.56
CA TRP A 58 2.28 12.63 -5.74
C TRP A 58 0.91 12.37 -6.34
N TYR A 59 0.27 13.43 -6.83
CA TYR A 59 -0.99 13.32 -7.54
C TYR A 59 -0.75 13.14 -9.03
N CYS A 60 -1.48 12.23 -9.64
CA CYS A 60 -1.45 12.08 -11.08
C CYS A 60 -2.16 13.25 -11.76
N THR A 61 -1.36 14.00 -12.49
CA THR A 61 -1.67 15.15 -13.35
C THR A 61 -2.10 14.74 -14.76
N ALA A 62 -2.04 13.46 -15.10
CA ALA A 62 -2.41 12.98 -16.43
C ALA A 62 -3.91 13.14 -16.68
N GLY A 63 -4.28 14.10 -17.55
CA GLY A 63 -5.66 14.42 -17.87
C GLY A 63 -6.50 14.67 -16.61
N ASN A 64 -7.64 13.99 -16.50
CA ASN A 64 -8.54 14.06 -15.34
C ASN A 64 -8.32 12.92 -14.32
N CYS A 65 -7.10 12.35 -14.25
CA CYS A 65 -6.86 11.20 -13.38
C CYS A 65 -6.97 11.55 -11.90
N GLY A 66 -6.30 12.62 -11.45
CA GLY A 66 -6.36 13.14 -10.08
C GLY A 66 -5.98 12.14 -8.97
N ALA A 67 -5.36 11.02 -9.34
CA ALA A 67 -5.19 9.89 -8.44
C ALA A 67 -3.98 10.10 -7.53
N HIS A 68 -4.14 9.89 -6.23
CA HIS A 68 -3.04 9.96 -5.25
C HIS A 68 -2.15 8.71 -5.33
N ASN A 69 -0.85 8.91 -5.53
CA ASN A 69 0.14 7.85 -5.58
C ASN A 69 1.14 7.99 -4.45
N PHE A 70 1.52 6.86 -3.85
CA PHE A 70 2.56 6.83 -2.83
C PHE A 70 3.93 7.16 -3.41
N ALA A 71 4.81 7.74 -2.59
CA ALA A 71 6.18 8.14 -2.94
C ALA A 71 7.02 7.03 -3.58
N SER A 72 6.75 5.78 -3.21
CA SER A 72 7.42 4.60 -3.75
C SER A 72 7.02 4.24 -5.18
N ARG A 73 5.99 4.87 -5.75
CA ARG A 73 5.49 4.57 -7.09
C ARG A 73 6.09 5.52 -8.12
N SER A 74 6.71 4.95 -9.15
CA SER A 74 7.19 5.66 -10.33
C SER A 74 6.10 5.88 -11.38
N SER A 75 4.96 5.21 -11.29
CA SER A 75 3.83 5.36 -12.21
C SER A 75 2.49 5.34 -11.48
N CYS A 76 1.49 5.94 -12.12
CA CYS A 76 0.17 6.10 -11.54
C CYS A 76 -0.52 4.74 -11.45
N PHE A 77 -1.07 4.40 -10.28
CA PHE A 77 -1.77 3.12 -10.09
C PHE A 77 -3.04 2.98 -10.94
N LYS A 78 -3.61 4.10 -11.40
CA LYS A 78 -4.87 4.15 -12.15
C LYS A 78 -4.65 4.18 -13.67
N CYS A 79 -3.77 5.05 -14.15
CA CYS A 79 -3.56 5.26 -15.59
C CYS A 79 -2.17 4.83 -16.09
N GLY A 80 -1.26 4.41 -15.21
CA GLY A 80 0.07 3.96 -15.60
C GLY A 80 1.04 5.06 -16.04
N VAL A 81 0.61 6.33 -16.09
CA VAL A 81 1.47 7.46 -16.44
C VAL A 81 2.57 7.62 -15.40
N PHE A 82 3.80 7.81 -15.84
CA PHE A 82 4.94 7.99 -14.95
C PHE A 82 4.82 9.27 -14.14
N LYS A 83 5.36 9.23 -12.91
CA LYS A 83 5.60 10.44 -12.12
C LYS A 83 6.49 11.34 -12.96
N GLU A 84 5.95 12.44 -13.46
CA GLU A 84 6.76 13.48 -14.08
C GLU A 84 7.75 14.00 -13.04
N MET A 85 9.02 13.69 -13.27
CA MET A 85 10.12 14.22 -12.50
C MET A 85 10.36 15.61 -13.08
N ASP A 86 10.19 16.63 -12.24
CA ASP A 86 10.30 18.06 -12.53
C ASP A 86 9.03 18.78 -13.00
N SER A 87 8.25 19.25 -12.03
CA SER A 87 7.50 20.52 -12.12
C SER A 87 7.11 21.00 -10.71
N ALA A 88 8.13 21.32 -9.90
CA ALA A 88 7.96 22.35 -8.88
C ALA A 88 7.93 23.71 -9.59
N GLY A 89 7.15 24.64 -9.04
CA GLY A 89 6.85 25.94 -9.63
C GLY A 89 8.05 26.73 -10.15
N GLY A 90 7.76 27.57 -11.14
CA GLY A 90 8.75 28.20 -12.00
C GLY A 90 9.70 29.18 -11.31
N PHE A 91 10.81 29.41 -12.01
CA PHE A 91 11.38 30.73 -12.17
C PHE A 91 11.99 30.83 -13.57
N ASP A 92 11.79 32.02 -14.11
CA ASP A 92 12.34 32.62 -15.31
C ASP A 92 13.89 32.53 -15.40
N SER A 93 14.43 32.73 -16.61
CA SER A 93 15.82 33.03 -16.97
C SER A 93 16.66 31.89 -17.58
N ASP A 94 16.69 31.93 -18.91
CA ASP A 94 17.72 31.60 -19.90
C ASP A 94 19.13 31.14 -19.44
N PHE A 95 19.56 29.96 -19.91
CA PHE A 95 20.75 29.71 -20.78
C PHE A 95 21.30 28.27 -20.63
N PRO A 96 21.68 27.59 -21.74
CA PRO A 96 22.15 26.20 -21.72
C PRO A 96 23.66 26.14 -21.45
N ARG A 97 24.10 25.29 -20.52
CA ARG A 97 25.51 24.92 -20.41
C ARG A 97 25.67 23.43 -20.19
N SER A 98 25.78 22.74 -21.31
CA SER A 98 26.63 21.58 -21.52
C SER A 98 27.97 21.72 -20.79
N ARG A 99 28.20 20.90 -19.75
CA ARG A 99 29.53 20.38 -19.40
C ARG A 99 29.39 18.96 -18.86
N ALA A 100 29.85 18.02 -19.70
CA ALA A 100 30.29 16.71 -19.29
C ALA A 100 31.41 16.81 -18.24
N PHE A 101 31.50 15.85 -17.32
CA PHE A 101 32.60 14.87 -17.22
C PHE A 101 32.56 14.09 -15.89
N GLY A 102 32.85 12.80 -15.99
CA GLY A 102 33.16 11.88 -14.88
C GLY A 102 31.99 10.92 -14.59
N GLY A 103 31.99 9.65 -14.97
CA GLY A 103 33.10 8.73 -15.17
C GLY A 103 32.73 7.43 -14.46
N SER A 104 32.51 6.39 -15.26
CA SER A 104 32.21 4.99 -14.98
C SER A 104 32.78 4.41 -13.68
N THR A 105 32.01 3.55 -12.98
CA THR A 105 32.34 2.13 -12.64
C THR A 105 31.52 1.57 -11.46
N GLY A 106 31.18 0.27 -11.55
CA GLY A 106 30.72 -0.57 -10.43
C GLY A 106 29.19 -0.69 -10.37
N GLY A 107 28.55 -1.77 -10.83
CA GLY A 107 28.91 -3.15 -10.53
C GLY A 107 28.49 -3.46 -9.10
N GLY A 108 27.26 -3.94 -8.92
CA GLY A 108 26.75 -4.33 -7.60
C GLY A 108 25.23 -4.41 -7.58
N GLY A 109 24.69 -5.55 -7.99
CA GLY A 109 23.27 -5.87 -7.93
C GLY A 109 22.73 -5.76 -6.51
N ASN A 110 22.24 -4.59 -6.13
CA ASN A 110 21.42 -4.44 -4.95
C ASN A 110 19.98 -4.59 -5.42
N ARG A 111 19.38 -5.77 -5.20
CA ARG A 111 17.95 -5.95 -5.43
C ARG A 111 17.21 -5.03 -4.47
N SER A 112 16.89 -3.84 -4.93
CA SER A 112 16.14 -2.79 -4.25
C SER A 112 14.85 -3.37 -3.67
N GLY A 113 14.88 -3.80 -2.41
CA GLY A 113 13.74 -4.41 -1.73
C GLY A 113 14.04 -5.60 -0.83
N TRP A 114 15.24 -6.19 -0.87
CA TRP A 114 15.59 -7.34 -0.02
C TRP A 114 16.01 -6.89 1.39
N LYS A 115 15.29 -7.34 2.43
CA LYS A 115 15.67 -7.11 3.84
C LYS A 115 16.45 -8.31 4.38
N SER A 116 17.35 -8.05 5.34
CA SER A 116 18.07 -9.11 6.05
C SER A 116 17.10 -10.09 6.69
N GLY A 117 17.28 -11.37 6.38
CA GLY A 117 16.44 -12.45 6.90
C GLY A 117 15.19 -12.76 6.08
N ASP A 118 14.89 -12.00 5.02
CA ASP A 118 13.91 -12.42 4.02
C ASP A 118 14.37 -13.72 3.37
N TRP A 119 13.42 -14.56 2.98
CA TRP A 119 13.71 -15.90 2.48
C TRP A 119 12.83 -16.22 1.27
N ILE A 120 13.37 -17.01 0.34
CA ILE A 120 12.61 -17.53 -0.79
C ILE A 120 12.03 -18.87 -0.39
N CYS A 121 10.75 -19.10 -0.68
CA CYS A 121 10.15 -20.40 -0.46
C CYS A 121 10.82 -21.46 -1.34
N THR A 122 11.48 -22.44 -0.73
CA THR A 122 12.19 -23.54 -1.39
C THR A 122 11.27 -24.69 -1.83
N ARG A 123 9.96 -24.58 -1.58
CA ARG A 123 9.00 -25.57 -2.06
C ARG A 123 9.00 -25.57 -3.58
N TRP A 124 9.14 -26.76 -4.15
CA TRP A 124 9.08 -26.98 -5.60
C TRP A 124 7.85 -26.28 -6.20
N GLY A 125 8.09 -25.38 -7.15
CA GLY A 125 7.06 -24.59 -7.84
C GLY A 125 6.57 -23.32 -7.14
N CYS A 126 7.07 -22.97 -5.94
CA CYS A 126 6.66 -21.75 -5.24
C CYS A 126 7.61 -20.57 -5.50
N ASN A 127 8.89 -20.69 -5.10
CA ASN A 127 9.96 -19.68 -5.28
C ASN A 127 9.56 -18.23 -4.94
N GLU A 128 8.65 -18.08 -3.99
CA GLU A 128 8.05 -16.79 -3.67
C GLU A 128 8.84 -16.08 -2.57
N HIS A 129 8.92 -14.75 -2.64
CA HIS A 129 9.65 -13.94 -1.66
C HIS A 129 8.84 -13.75 -0.38
N ASN A 130 9.43 -14.07 0.77
CA ASN A 130 8.80 -13.92 2.07
C ASN A 130 9.63 -12.99 2.94
N PHE A 131 8.95 -12.10 3.65
CA PHE A 131 9.58 -11.20 4.61
C PHE A 131 10.18 -11.98 5.79
N ALA A 132 11.26 -11.45 6.37
CA ALA A 132 11.97 -12.04 7.49
C ALA A 132 11.11 -12.40 8.71
N SER A 133 10.02 -11.64 8.92
CA SER A 133 9.06 -11.85 10.01
C SER A 133 8.16 -13.07 9.81
N ARG A 134 8.11 -13.64 8.61
CA ARG A 134 7.25 -14.79 8.32
C ARG A 134 7.98 -16.10 8.59
N MET A 135 7.30 -16.97 9.33
CA MET A 135 7.70 -18.37 9.57
C MET A 135 7.11 -19.33 8.55
N GLU A 136 6.20 -18.86 7.70
CA GLU A 136 5.52 -19.65 6.69
C GLU A 136 5.40 -18.84 5.39
N CYS A 137 5.40 -19.53 4.24
CA CYS A 137 5.31 -18.88 2.95
C CYS A 137 3.92 -18.27 2.75
N PHE A 138 3.82 -17.01 2.33
CA PHE A 138 2.54 -16.33 2.15
C PHE A 138 1.66 -16.96 1.06
N LYS A 139 2.26 -17.68 0.11
CA LYS A 139 1.57 -18.26 -1.05
C LYS A 139 1.14 -19.71 -0.84
N CYS A 140 2.00 -20.52 -0.23
CA CYS A 140 1.78 -21.97 -0.12
C CYS A 140 1.78 -22.50 1.33
N ASN A 141 1.90 -21.61 2.31
CA ASN A 141 1.97 -21.90 3.75
C ASN A 141 3.07 -22.91 4.13
N ALA A 142 4.06 -23.14 3.26
CA ALA A 142 5.19 -24.00 3.59
C ALA A 142 6.00 -23.38 4.73
N PRO A 143 6.42 -24.16 5.72
CA PRO A 143 7.24 -23.64 6.81
C PRO A 143 8.55 -23.09 6.26
N ARG A 144 9.04 -22.04 6.91
CA ARG A 144 10.38 -21.51 6.67
C ARG A 144 11.37 -22.59 7.05
N ASP A 145 12.20 -22.97 6.08
CA ASP A 145 13.32 -23.85 6.37
C ASP A 145 14.38 -23.08 7.18
N LEU A 146 14.47 -23.41 8.47
CA LEU A 146 15.49 -22.89 9.37
C LEU A 146 16.77 -23.74 9.33
N SER A 147 16.77 -24.85 8.58
CA SER A 147 17.88 -25.81 8.52
C SER A 147 19.17 -25.24 7.93
N SER A 148 19.14 -24.05 7.30
CA SER A 148 20.36 -23.39 6.82
C SER A 148 21.09 -22.58 7.90
N ARG A 149 20.65 -22.63 9.17
CA ARG A 149 21.39 -22.07 10.33
C ARG A 149 22.24 -23.08 11.09
N THR A 150 22.33 -24.32 10.60
CA THR A 150 23.30 -25.30 11.12
C THR A 150 23.90 -26.07 9.96
N SER A 151 25.05 -25.62 9.50
CA SER A 151 26.02 -26.48 8.83
C SER A 151 27.41 -25.91 9.07
N TYR A 152 28.09 -26.60 10.00
CA TYR A 152 29.50 -26.58 10.38
C TYR A 152 30.03 -25.36 11.13
#